data_AF-A0A521UQD6-F1
#
_entry.id   AF-A0A521UQD6-F1
#
_cell.length_a   1.000
_cell.length_b   1.000
_cell.length_c   1.000
_cell.angle_alpha   90.00
_cell.angle_beta   90.00
_cell.angle_gamma   90.00
#
_symmetry.space_group_name_H-M   'P 1'
#
loop_
_entity.id
_entity.type
_entity.pdbx_description
1 polymer ?
#
loop_
_entity_poly.entity_id
_entity_poly.type
_entity_poly.pdbx_seq_one_letter_code
_entity_poly.pdbx_strand_id
1 'polypeptide(L)'
;MELQRIVWTWPSLVARLATEDVRLSQALDRACRPLAAERSGDERLTLVLGCWLEDELQFLSDETNIARLANALGALLEERVDLEIVPWPAGMAAAHADVSAPVQAPDLLDGLPEEAREEAIKCETPIQRYFFAEAWRRGIRFRCQHPVLTYRLDFALPRQKIGVEIVGWRWLQRGTMGRYERGQSLGGLGWQVLWFSGHETSADVDSCLDRLARLLTT
;
A
#
# COMPACT_ATOMS: atom_id res chain seq x y z
N MET A 1 11.34 -2.33 -3.14
CA MET A 1 12.32 -2.95 -2.22
C MET A 1 12.18 -2.47 -0.78
N GLU A 2 12.08 -1.16 -0.53
CA GLU A 2 11.98 -0.64 0.86
C GLU A 2 10.87 -1.28 1.68
N LEU A 3 9.65 -1.36 1.14
CA LEU A 3 8.52 -1.95 1.87
C LEU A 3 8.78 -3.42 2.27
N GLN A 4 9.37 -4.24 1.39
CA GLN A 4 9.67 -5.64 1.71
C GLN A 4 10.68 -5.75 2.85
N ARG A 5 11.73 -4.91 2.82
CA ARG A 5 12.71 -4.82 3.91
C ARG A 5 12.02 -4.49 5.23
N ILE A 6 11.15 -3.48 5.25
CA ILE A 6 10.41 -3.07 6.44
C ILE A 6 9.45 -4.16 6.92
N VAL A 7 8.69 -4.79 6.02
CA VAL A 7 7.75 -5.87 6.36
C VAL A 7 8.49 -7.06 7.01
N TRP A 8 9.64 -7.45 6.48
CA TRP A 8 10.43 -8.56 7.04
C TRP A 8 11.01 -8.23 8.41
N THR A 9 11.43 -6.99 8.66
CA THR A 9 11.99 -6.58 9.95
C THR A 9 10.93 -6.11 10.94
N TRP A 10 9.68 -5.95 10.52
CA TRP A 10 8.60 -5.37 11.33
C TRP A 10 8.43 -6.01 12.72
N PRO A 11 8.35 -7.35 12.87
CA PRO A 11 8.21 -7.95 14.20
C PRO A 11 9.37 -7.59 15.14
N SER A 12 10.60 -7.56 14.60
CA SER A 12 11.80 -7.18 15.37
C SER A 12 11.82 -5.70 15.73
N LEU A 13 11.35 -4.82 14.83
CA LEU A 13 11.22 -3.39 15.11
C LEU A 13 10.23 -3.13 16.24
N VAL A 14 9.06 -3.76 16.18
CA VAL A 14 8.02 -3.65 17.21
C VAL A 14 8.51 -4.20 18.56
N ALA A 15 9.19 -5.34 18.56
CA ALA A 15 9.77 -5.93 19.78
C ALA A 15 10.85 -5.04 20.41
N ARG A 16 11.71 -4.40 19.60
CA ARG A 16 12.71 -3.45 20.10
C ARG A 16 12.06 -2.16 20.61
N LEU A 17 11.03 -1.67 19.93
CA LEU A 17 10.28 -0.50 20.40
C LEU A 17 9.68 -0.74 21.79
N ALA A 18 9.32 -1.97 22.14
CA ALA A 18 8.79 -2.30 23.48
C ALA A 18 9.77 -1.98 24.62
N THR A 19 11.07 -1.90 24.35
CA THR A 19 12.07 -1.50 25.37
C THR A 19 12.14 0.00 25.57
N GLU A 20 11.67 0.79 24.60
CA GLU A 20 11.68 2.26 24.63
C GLU A 20 10.30 2.83 24.99
N ASP A 21 9.24 2.28 24.41
CA ASP A 21 7.85 2.64 24.67
C ASP A 21 6.92 1.43 24.50
N VAL A 22 6.51 0.88 25.65
CA VAL A 22 5.60 -0.27 25.72
C VAL A 22 4.24 0.03 25.07
N ARG A 23 3.67 1.22 25.29
CA ARG A 23 2.32 1.54 24.82
C ARG A 23 2.27 1.71 23.31
N LEU A 24 3.26 2.38 22.73
CA LEU A 24 3.41 2.52 21.27
C LEU A 24 3.67 1.17 20.61
N SER A 25 4.56 0.36 21.18
CA SER A 25 4.83 -1.00 20.66
C SER A 25 3.58 -1.88 20.68
N GLN A 26 2.83 -1.88 21.78
CA GLN A 26 1.57 -2.64 21.89
C GLN A 26 0.54 -2.19 20.85
N ALA A 27 0.37 -0.89 20.64
CA ALA A 27 -0.53 -0.36 19.62
C ALA A 27 -0.15 -0.85 18.21
N LEU A 28 1.14 -0.79 17.87
CA LEU A 28 1.65 -1.21 16.58
C LEU A 28 1.51 -2.72 16.34
N ASP A 29 1.87 -3.54 17.33
CA ASP A 29 1.76 -5.00 17.24
C ASP A 29 0.32 -5.42 16.99
N ARG A 30 -0.57 -4.81 17.78
CA ARG A 30 -1.99 -5.14 17.86
C ARG A 30 -2.78 -4.75 16.62
N ALA A 31 -2.49 -3.60 16.03
CA ALA A 31 -3.42 -2.96 15.10
C ALA A 31 -2.78 -2.37 13.84
N CYS A 32 -1.46 -2.46 13.64
CA CYS A 32 -0.79 -1.82 12.51
C CYS A 32 0.08 -2.76 11.67
N ARG A 33 0.13 -2.52 10.36
CA ARG A 33 1.14 -3.10 9.46
C ARG A 33 1.67 -2.07 8.46
N PRO A 34 2.92 -2.23 7.98
CA PRO A 34 3.43 -1.40 6.89
C PRO A 34 2.57 -1.52 5.62
N LEU A 35 2.10 -0.38 5.11
CA LEU A 35 1.37 -0.28 3.84
C LEU A 35 2.28 0.17 2.69
N ALA A 36 3.16 1.14 2.97
CA ALA A 36 4.09 1.68 1.99
C ALA A 36 5.38 2.14 2.67
N ALA A 37 6.48 2.10 1.92
CA ALA A 37 7.75 2.67 2.33
C ALA A 37 8.47 3.20 1.09
N GLU A 38 8.81 4.49 1.10
CA GLU A 38 9.36 5.21 -0.07
C GLU A 38 10.48 6.15 0.37
N ARG A 39 11.59 6.17 -0.37
CA ARG A 39 12.65 7.16 -0.15
C ARG A 39 12.45 8.39 -1.00
N SER A 40 12.48 9.55 -0.37
CA SER A 40 12.55 10.85 -1.05
C SER A 40 13.99 11.18 -1.46
N GLY A 41 14.14 12.30 -2.17
CA GLY A 41 15.44 12.72 -2.72
C GLY A 41 16.46 13.26 -1.74
N ASP A 42 16.01 13.59 -0.54
CA ASP A 42 16.81 14.01 0.61
C ASP A 42 17.09 12.83 1.57
N GLU A 43 16.99 11.59 1.06
CA GLU A 43 17.27 10.34 1.79
C GLU A 43 16.32 10.03 2.96
N ARG A 44 15.25 10.81 3.15
CA ARG A 44 14.22 10.48 4.14
C ARG A 44 13.40 9.28 3.68
N LEU A 45 13.04 8.42 4.62
CA LEU A 45 12.12 7.31 4.42
C LEU A 45 10.72 7.74 4.84
N THR A 46 9.82 7.92 3.88
CA THR A 46 8.39 7.95 4.18
C THR A 46 7.91 6.54 4.47
N LEU A 47 7.44 6.29 5.70
CA LEU A 47 6.85 5.04 6.14
C LEU A 47 5.36 5.26 6.43
N VAL A 48 4.52 4.41 5.84
CA VAL A 48 3.07 4.48 6.01
C VAL A 48 2.60 3.20 6.69
N LEU A 49 1.90 3.34 7.79
CA LEU A 49 1.31 2.22 8.51
C LEU A 49 -0.22 2.28 8.38
N GLY A 50 -0.81 1.14 8.03
CA GLY A 50 -2.25 0.97 8.02
C GLY A 50 -2.72 0.43 9.36
N CYS A 51 -3.69 1.11 9.97
CA CYS A 51 -4.28 0.76 11.25
C CYS A 51 -5.74 0.31 11.10
N TRP A 52 -6.12 -0.80 11.73
CA TRP A 52 -7.48 -1.36 11.64
C TRP A 52 -8.25 -1.36 12.97
N LEU A 53 -7.80 -0.61 13.98
CA LEU A 53 -8.57 -0.36 15.20
C LEU A 53 -8.72 1.14 15.40
N GLU A 54 -9.95 1.62 15.60
CA GLU A 54 -10.26 3.06 15.71
C GLU A 54 -9.50 3.73 16.87
N ASP A 55 -9.53 3.13 18.07
CA ASP A 55 -8.87 3.70 19.24
C ASP A 55 -7.35 3.76 19.06
N GLU A 56 -6.76 2.75 18.42
CA GLU A 56 -5.32 2.73 18.15
C GLU A 56 -4.95 3.69 17.01
N LEU A 57 -5.79 3.83 15.99
CA LEU A 57 -5.62 4.84 14.94
C LEU A 57 -5.63 6.23 15.56
N GLN A 58 -6.63 6.56 16.38
CA GLN A 58 -6.69 7.85 17.05
C GLN A 58 -5.47 8.10 17.93
N PHE A 59 -5.07 7.10 18.72
CA PHE A 59 -3.90 7.20 19.60
C PHE A 59 -2.60 7.39 18.80
N LEU A 60 -2.39 6.59 17.75
CA LEU A 60 -1.17 6.60 16.95
C LEU A 60 -1.08 7.80 16.01
N SER A 61 -2.21 8.35 15.59
CA SER A 61 -2.27 9.55 14.73
C SER A 61 -2.14 10.87 15.49
N ASP A 62 -2.10 10.84 16.83
CA ASP A 62 -1.74 12.02 17.63
C ASP A 62 -0.33 12.52 17.24
N GLU A 63 -0.19 13.83 17.05
CA GLU A 63 1.06 14.44 16.57
C GLU A 63 2.27 14.10 17.47
N THR A 64 2.05 14.03 18.78
CA THR A 64 3.11 13.67 19.74
C THR A 64 3.51 12.21 19.56
N ASN A 65 2.55 11.31 19.38
CA ASN A 65 2.83 9.88 19.20
C ASN A 65 3.45 9.59 17.82
N ILE A 66 3.02 10.27 16.75
CA ILE A 66 3.67 10.22 15.44
C ILE A 66 5.14 10.63 15.57
N ALA A 67 5.44 11.77 16.21
CA ALA A 67 6.81 12.25 16.36
C ALA A 67 7.68 11.29 17.18
N ARG A 68 7.14 10.73 18.26
CA ARG A 68 7.83 9.73 19.09
C ARG A 68 8.12 8.46 18.31
N LEU A 69 7.14 7.94 17.57
CA LEU A 69 7.31 6.77 16.71
C LEU A 69 8.31 7.00 15.59
N ALA A 70 8.22 8.13 14.89
CA ALA A 70 9.13 8.48 13.81
C ALA A 70 10.59 8.53 14.31
N ASN A 71 10.82 9.13 15.49
CA ASN A 71 12.15 9.17 16.11
C ASN A 71 12.63 7.77 16.52
N ALA A 72 11.80 6.98 17.19
CA ALA A 72 12.16 5.64 17.64
C ALA A 72 12.44 4.70 16.46
N LEU A 73 11.53 4.64 15.48
CA LEU A 73 11.72 3.86 14.26
C LEU A 73 12.92 4.34 13.45
N GLY A 74 13.15 5.66 13.39
CA GLY A 74 14.32 6.23 12.74
C GLY A 74 15.63 5.82 13.40
N ALA A 75 15.69 5.80 14.74
CA ALA A 75 16.85 5.30 15.47
C ALA A 75 17.07 3.79 15.23
N LEU A 76 16.00 2.99 15.23
CA LEU A 76 16.08 1.53 15.02
C LEU A 76 16.48 1.16 13.59
N LEU A 77 16.09 1.97 12.61
CA LEU A 77 16.40 1.80 11.18
C LEU A 77 17.69 2.50 10.75
N GLU A 78 18.26 3.35 11.61
CA GLU A 78 19.37 4.24 11.30
C GLU A 78 19.05 5.22 10.15
N GLU A 79 17.80 5.70 10.10
CA GLU A 79 17.26 6.51 9.01
C GLU A 79 16.40 7.66 9.53
N ARG A 80 16.24 8.72 8.72
CA ARG A 80 15.22 9.75 9.00
C ARG A 80 13.87 9.26 8.50
N VAL A 81 12.92 9.08 9.40
CA VAL A 81 11.59 8.54 9.07
C VAL A 81 10.54 9.65 9.11
N ASP A 82 9.79 9.76 8.02
CA ASP A 82 8.53 10.51 7.96
C ASP A 82 7.39 9.51 8.07
N LEU A 83 6.68 9.55 9.20
CA LEU A 83 5.66 8.56 9.51
C LEU A 83 4.25 9.09 9.19
N GLU A 84 3.45 8.23 8.57
CA GLU A 84 2.02 8.45 8.37
C GLU A 84 1.24 7.23 8.88
N ILE A 85 0.20 7.48 9.66
CA ILE A 85 -0.73 6.44 10.13
C ILE A 85 -2.07 6.69 9.44
N VAL A 86 -2.56 5.69 8.72
CA VAL A 86 -3.81 5.77 7.95
C VAL A 86 -4.74 4.60 8.27
N PRO A 87 -6.05 4.72 8.00
CA PRO A 87 -6.96 3.58 8.06
C PRO A 87 -6.49 2.41 7.19
N TRP A 88 -6.70 1.19 7.66
CA TRP A 88 -6.48 -0.01 6.84
C TRP A 88 -7.44 -0.02 5.65
N PRO A 89 -6.98 -0.33 4.42
CA PRO A 89 -7.81 -0.16 3.23
C PRO A 89 -9.10 -1.00 3.22
N ALA A 90 -9.09 -2.20 3.81
CA ALA A 90 -10.29 -3.04 3.94
C ALA A 90 -11.19 -2.64 5.14
N GLY A 91 -10.98 -1.47 5.74
CA GLY A 91 -11.77 -0.95 6.85
C GLY A 91 -11.24 -1.37 8.22
N MET A 92 -12.06 -1.11 9.25
CA MET A 92 -11.73 -1.40 10.64
C MET A 92 -12.15 -2.83 11.03
N ALA A 93 -11.38 -3.44 11.92
CA ALA A 93 -11.78 -4.67 12.58
C ALA A 93 -12.95 -4.42 13.54
N ALA A 94 -13.74 -5.47 13.79
CA ALA A 94 -14.81 -5.41 14.77
C ALA A 94 -14.28 -5.07 16.17
N ALA A 95 -15.10 -4.39 16.97
CA ALA A 95 -14.76 -4.05 18.34
C ALA A 95 -14.33 -5.29 19.13
N HIS A 96 -13.14 -5.25 19.72
CA HIS A 96 -12.55 -6.37 20.46
C HIS A 96 -12.62 -6.12 21.97
N ALA A 97 -13.18 -7.08 22.71
CA ALA A 97 -13.32 -7.00 24.16
C ALA A 97 -11.97 -7.12 24.91
N ASP A 98 -11.01 -7.84 24.34
CA ASP A 98 -9.67 -7.97 24.91
C ASP A 98 -8.75 -6.91 24.31
N VAL A 99 -8.32 -5.98 25.17
CA VAL A 99 -7.42 -4.87 24.81
C VAL A 99 -5.95 -5.30 24.67
N SER A 100 -5.61 -6.52 25.09
CA SER A 100 -4.23 -6.99 25.15
C SER A 100 -3.81 -7.94 24.02
N ALA A 101 -4.78 -8.55 23.34
CA ALA A 101 -4.52 -9.50 22.26
C ALA A 101 -4.33 -8.80 20.90
N PRO A 102 -3.40 -9.28 20.04
CA PRO A 102 -3.32 -8.85 18.65
C PRO A 102 -4.65 -9.07 17.92
N VAL A 103 -5.07 -8.07 17.15
CA VAL A 103 -6.30 -8.17 16.35
C VAL A 103 -5.91 -8.45 14.91
N GLN A 104 -6.55 -9.42 14.28
CA GLN A 104 -6.30 -9.71 12.88
C GLN A 104 -6.83 -8.57 12.00
N ALA A 105 -6.00 -8.09 11.07
CA ALA A 105 -6.44 -7.11 10.08
C ALA A 105 -7.55 -7.69 9.19
N PRO A 106 -8.56 -6.88 8.81
CA PRO A 106 -9.54 -7.29 7.81
C PRO A 106 -8.85 -7.77 6.52
N ASP A 107 -9.30 -8.92 6.00
CA ASP A 107 -8.73 -9.52 4.80
C ASP A 107 -9.07 -8.65 3.57
N LEU A 108 -8.03 -8.13 2.91
CA LEU A 108 -8.16 -7.31 1.70
C LEU A 108 -8.87 -8.05 0.57
N LEU A 109 -8.82 -9.39 0.57
CA LEU A 109 -9.40 -10.25 -0.46
C LEU A 109 -10.70 -10.91 0.02
N ASP A 110 -11.31 -10.43 1.10
CA ASP A 110 -12.54 -11.00 1.64
C ASP A 110 -13.66 -11.02 0.59
N GLY A 111 -14.40 -12.14 0.58
CA GLY A 111 -15.48 -12.42 -0.38
C GLY A 111 -15.06 -12.74 -1.81
N LEU A 112 -13.75 -12.75 -2.14
CA LEU A 112 -13.29 -13.11 -3.49
C LEU A 112 -13.17 -14.63 -3.70
N PRO A 113 -13.46 -15.13 -4.92
CA PRO A 113 -13.27 -16.55 -5.25
C PRO A 113 -11.79 -16.94 -5.31
N GLU A 114 -11.51 -18.24 -5.20
CA GLU A 114 -10.15 -18.79 -5.17
C GLU A 114 -9.29 -18.33 -6.37
N GLU A 115 -9.84 -18.35 -7.58
CA GLU A 115 -9.15 -17.89 -8.81
C GLU A 115 -8.65 -16.44 -8.71
N ALA A 116 -9.40 -15.57 -8.03
CA ALA A 116 -9.02 -14.19 -7.82
C ALA A 116 -7.90 -14.08 -6.78
N ARG A 117 -8.00 -14.88 -5.72
CA ARG A 117 -7.01 -14.92 -4.64
C ARG A 117 -5.67 -15.43 -5.16
N GLU A 118 -5.67 -16.46 -6.01
CA GLU A 118 -4.47 -16.97 -6.68
C GLU A 118 -3.79 -15.90 -7.55
N GLU A 119 -4.56 -15.16 -8.34
CA GLU A 119 -4.02 -14.07 -9.15
C GLU A 119 -3.47 -12.93 -8.28
N ALA A 120 -4.14 -12.62 -7.16
CA ALA A 120 -3.73 -11.59 -6.20
C ALA A 120 -2.45 -11.91 -5.41
N ILE A 121 -2.00 -13.17 -5.35
CA ILE A 121 -0.71 -13.55 -4.75
C ILE A 121 0.45 -12.79 -5.43
N LYS A 122 0.31 -12.50 -6.73
CA LYS A 122 1.31 -11.78 -7.52
C LYS A 122 1.42 -10.30 -7.13
N CYS A 123 0.40 -9.73 -6.49
CA CYS A 123 0.49 -8.35 -5.99
C CYS A 123 1.56 -8.25 -4.91
N GLU A 124 2.41 -7.24 -5.02
CA GLU A 124 3.59 -7.06 -4.17
C GLU A 124 3.30 -6.23 -2.93
N THR A 125 2.20 -5.45 -2.92
CA THR A 125 1.84 -4.57 -1.80
C THR A 125 0.39 -4.78 -1.34
N PRO A 126 0.07 -4.47 -0.06
CA PRO A 126 -1.31 -4.45 0.42
C PRO A 126 -2.22 -3.54 -0.42
N ILE A 127 -1.75 -2.36 -0.82
CA ILE A 127 -2.53 -1.42 -1.65
C ILE A 127 -2.83 -1.99 -3.03
N GLN A 128 -1.88 -2.70 -3.66
CA GLN A 128 -2.14 -3.41 -4.90
C GLN A 128 -3.21 -4.51 -4.72
N ARG A 129 -3.15 -5.28 -3.62
CA ARG A 129 -4.18 -6.30 -3.33
C ARG A 129 -5.56 -5.67 -3.11
N TYR A 130 -5.62 -4.54 -2.43
CA TYR A 130 -6.86 -3.78 -2.24
C TYR A 130 -7.43 -3.31 -3.57
N PHE A 131 -6.63 -2.63 -4.39
CA PHE A 131 -7.06 -2.18 -5.73
C PHE A 131 -7.56 -3.34 -6.59
N PHE A 132 -6.83 -4.46 -6.59
CA PHE A 132 -7.23 -5.66 -7.31
C PHE A 132 -8.59 -6.20 -6.83
N ALA A 133 -8.80 -6.27 -5.52
CA ALA A 133 -10.04 -6.77 -4.94
C ALA A 133 -11.24 -5.92 -5.37
N GLU A 134 -11.12 -4.60 -5.27
CA GLU A 134 -12.20 -3.69 -5.68
C GLU A 134 -12.45 -3.74 -7.18
N ALA A 135 -11.39 -3.81 -8.00
CA ALA A 135 -11.53 -4.03 -9.44
C ALA A 135 -12.29 -5.33 -9.74
N TRP A 136 -11.96 -6.41 -9.04
CA TRP A 136 -12.62 -7.69 -9.20
C TRP A 136 -14.11 -7.62 -8.82
N ARG A 137 -14.46 -6.96 -7.72
CA ARG A 137 -15.87 -6.77 -7.32
C ARG A 137 -16.66 -6.00 -8.36
N ARG A 138 -16.02 -5.08 -9.10
CA ARG A 138 -16.60 -4.35 -10.24
C ARG A 138 -16.61 -5.11 -11.57
N GLY A 139 -16.23 -6.40 -11.58
CA GLY A 139 -16.22 -7.21 -12.80
C GLY A 139 -14.98 -7.03 -13.68
N ILE A 140 -13.98 -6.26 -13.24
CA ILE A 140 -12.73 -6.04 -13.98
C ILE A 140 -11.76 -7.17 -13.63
N ARG A 141 -11.28 -7.89 -14.65
CA ARG A 141 -10.46 -9.10 -14.49
C ARG A 141 -9.04 -8.85 -14.99
N PHE A 142 -8.18 -8.37 -14.09
CA PHE A 142 -6.80 -8.07 -14.41
C PHE A 142 -5.91 -9.32 -14.48
N ARG A 143 -4.82 -9.19 -15.24
CA ARG A 143 -3.59 -9.98 -15.06
C ARG A 143 -2.62 -9.17 -14.22
N CYS A 144 -2.22 -9.69 -13.07
CA CYS A 144 -1.27 -9.05 -12.17
C CYS A 144 0.16 -9.27 -12.65
N GLN A 145 1.01 -8.26 -12.46
CA GLN A 145 2.45 -8.31 -12.77
C GLN A 145 2.74 -8.76 -14.22
N HIS A 146 2.00 -8.20 -15.17
CA HIS A 146 2.04 -8.62 -16.58
C HIS A 146 3.27 -8.06 -17.31
N PRO A 147 4.11 -8.91 -17.94
CA PRO A 147 5.28 -8.46 -18.66
C PRO A 147 4.90 -7.82 -20.01
N VAL A 148 5.50 -6.67 -20.32
CA VAL A 148 5.40 -5.99 -21.63
C VAL A 148 6.78 -5.40 -21.97
N LEU A 149 7.42 -5.93 -23.02
CA LEU A 149 8.83 -5.65 -23.34
C LEU A 149 9.74 -5.95 -22.14
N THR A 150 10.53 -4.97 -21.71
CA THR A 150 11.42 -5.01 -20.54
C THR A 150 10.69 -4.56 -19.27
N TYR A 151 9.42 -4.19 -19.36
CA TYR A 151 8.62 -3.70 -18.24
C TYR A 151 7.69 -4.78 -17.68
N ARG A 152 7.20 -4.54 -16.46
CA ARG A 152 6.17 -5.35 -15.79
C ARG A 152 5.12 -4.40 -15.24
N LEU A 153 3.89 -4.49 -15.74
CA LEU A 153 2.76 -3.69 -15.28
C LEU A 153 2.15 -4.33 -14.04
N ASP A 154 1.84 -3.55 -13.00
CA ASP A 154 1.15 -4.07 -11.82
C ASP A 154 -0.14 -4.79 -12.19
N PHE A 155 -0.93 -4.18 -13.09
CA PHE A 155 -2.14 -4.78 -13.64
C PHE A 155 -2.24 -4.54 -15.14
N ALA A 156 -2.77 -5.53 -15.85
CA ALA A 156 -3.03 -5.43 -17.28
C ALA A 156 -4.36 -6.04 -17.70
N LEU A 157 -4.95 -5.44 -18.73
CA LEU A 157 -6.02 -5.98 -19.56
C LEU A 157 -5.45 -6.16 -20.97
N PRO A 158 -4.76 -7.29 -21.26
CA PRO A 158 -3.93 -7.40 -22.46
C PRO A 158 -4.71 -7.30 -23.77
N ARG A 159 -5.97 -7.73 -23.79
CA ARG A 159 -6.83 -7.65 -24.99
C ARG A 159 -7.15 -6.21 -25.35
N GLN A 160 -7.35 -5.36 -24.35
CA GLN A 160 -7.62 -3.92 -24.49
C GLN A 160 -6.34 -3.09 -24.54
N LYS A 161 -5.17 -3.70 -24.28
CA LYS A 161 -3.89 -3.01 -24.08
C LYS A 161 -3.98 -1.88 -23.03
N ILE A 162 -4.71 -2.12 -21.94
CA ILE A 162 -4.78 -1.18 -20.83
C ILE A 162 -3.90 -1.71 -19.70
N GLY A 163 -3.02 -0.85 -19.18
CA GLY A 163 -2.21 -1.09 -17.99
C GLY A 163 -2.64 -0.19 -16.84
N VAL A 164 -2.50 -0.67 -15.62
CA VAL A 164 -2.60 0.13 -14.39
C VAL A 164 -1.38 -0.11 -13.54
N GLU A 165 -0.88 0.96 -12.93
CA GLU A 165 0.30 0.96 -12.08
C GLU A 165 0.02 1.73 -10.79
N ILE A 166 0.31 1.10 -9.66
CA ILE A 166 0.21 1.70 -8.33
C ILE A 166 1.62 2.05 -7.88
N VAL A 167 1.96 3.33 -7.98
CA VAL A 167 3.32 3.80 -7.65
C VAL A 167 3.46 4.13 -6.17
N GLY A 168 4.55 4.82 -5.82
CA GLY A 168 4.83 5.31 -4.47
C GLY A 168 3.67 6.03 -3.78
N TRP A 169 3.78 6.18 -2.47
CA TRP A 169 2.68 6.64 -1.62
C TRP A 169 2.24 8.06 -1.96
N ARG A 170 3.16 9.04 -1.88
CA ARG A 170 2.82 10.47 -2.03
C ARG A 170 3.02 11.03 -3.42
N TRP A 171 3.35 10.19 -4.40
CA TRP A 171 3.61 10.64 -5.76
C TRP A 171 4.64 11.77 -5.81
N LEU A 172 5.87 11.52 -5.35
CA LEU A 172 6.93 12.49 -5.55
C LEU A 172 7.48 12.35 -6.97
N GLN A 173 7.71 13.48 -7.64
CA GLN A 173 8.11 13.63 -9.05
C GLN A 173 9.36 12.86 -9.51
N ARG A 174 9.99 12.04 -8.66
CA ARG A 174 11.09 11.16 -9.05
C ARG A 174 10.60 10.11 -10.05
N GLY A 175 11.22 10.10 -11.22
CA GLY A 175 10.91 9.14 -12.27
C GLY A 175 9.87 9.60 -13.29
N THR A 176 9.47 10.89 -13.31
CA THR A 176 8.64 11.43 -14.40
C THR A 176 9.27 11.19 -15.78
N MET A 177 10.59 11.28 -15.91
CA MET A 177 11.30 11.00 -17.16
C MET A 177 11.26 9.51 -17.52
N GLY A 178 11.61 8.62 -16.58
CA GLY A 178 11.51 7.16 -16.81
C GLY A 178 10.08 6.69 -17.06
N ARG A 179 9.08 7.30 -16.42
CA ARG A 179 7.67 7.08 -16.72
C ARG A 179 7.31 7.63 -18.09
N TYR A 180 7.76 8.83 -18.45
CA TYR A 180 7.47 9.41 -19.76
C TYR A 180 8.04 8.50 -20.85
N GLU A 181 9.29 8.09 -20.74
CA GLU A 181 9.93 7.12 -21.65
C GLU A 181 9.19 5.79 -21.68
N ARG A 182 8.80 5.26 -20.52
CA ARG A 182 8.00 4.04 -20.41
C ARG A 182 6.62 4.20 -21.06
N GLY A 183 5.96 5.32 -20.83
CA GLY A 183 4.66 5.67 -21.39
C GLY A 183 4.73 5.84 -22.91
N GLN A 184 5.78 6.47 -23.43
CA GLN A 184 6.05 6.55 -24.86
C GLN A 184 6.32 5.16 -25.47
N SER A 185 7.15 4.35 -24.81
CA SER A 185 7.49 2.99 -25.27
C SER A 185 6.26 2.09 -25.32
N LEU A 186 5.45 2.10 -24.25
CA LEU A 186 4.20 1.33 -24.17
C LEU A 186 3.13 1.89 -25.11
N GLY A 187 3.02 3.22 -25.22
CA GLY A 187 2.14 3.91 -26.15
C GLY A 187 2.45 3.59 -27.61
N GLY A 188 3.73 3.47 -27.97
CA GLY A 188 4.17 3.03 -29.30
C GLY A 188 3.72 1.59 -29.64
N LEU A 189 3.41 0.78 -28.63
CA LEU A 189 2.80 -0.55 -28.78
C LEU A 189 1.27 -0.54 -28.69
N GLY A 190 0.66 0.64 -28.57
CA GLY A 190 -0.78 0.83 -28.42
C GLY A 190 -1.30 0.58 -27.01
N TRP A 191 -0.44 0.58 -25.99
CA TRP A 191 -0.88 0.49 -24.61
C TRP A 191 -1.28 1.86 -24.04
N GLN A 192 -2.38 1.88 -23.29
CA GLN A 192 -2.77 3.01 -22.45
C GLN A 192 -2.51 2.64 -21.00
N VAL A 193 -1.69 3.43 -20.29
CA VAL A 193 -1.31 3.14 -18.90
C VAL A 193 -1.85 4.22 -17.98
N LEU A 194 -2.69 3.81 -17.03
CA LEU A 194 -3.11 4.64 -15.91
C LEU A 194 -2.17 4.44 -14.74
N TRP A 195 -1.97 5.53 -14.01
CA TRP A 195 -1.06 5.57 -12.89
C TRP A 195 -1.79 6.18 -11.70
N PHE A 196 -1.77 5.46 -10.57
CA PHE A 196 -2.34 5.92 -9.30
C PHE A 196 -1.26 5.89 -8.22
N SER A 197 -1.31 6.82 -7.27
CA SER A 197 -0.44 6.74 -6.10
C SER A 197 -1.01 5.77 -5.07
N GLY A 198 -0.16 5.30 -4.16
CA GLY A 198 -0.64 4.53 -3.01
C GLY A 198 -1.67 5.30 -2.18
N HIS A 199 -1.44 6.60 -1.97
CA HIS A 199 -2.35 7.47 -1.23
C HIS A 199 -3.70 7.66 -1.95
N GLU A 200 -3.69 7.95 -3.25
CA GLU A 200 -4.93 8.10 -4.06
C GLU A 200 -5.76 6.81 -4.00
N THR A 201 -5.09 5.66 -4.17
CA THR A 201 -5.73 4.34 -4.15
C THR A 201 -6.29 3.99 -2.77
N SER A 202 -5.58 4.33 -1.71
CA SER A 202 -6.04 4.09 -0.34
C SER A 202 -7.19 5.00 0.06
N ALA A 203 -7.20 6.24 -0.42
CA ALA A 203 -8.21 7.24 -0.06
C ALA A 203 -9.51 7.08 -0.86
N ASP A 204 -9.42 6.78 -2.15
CA ASP A 204 -10.57 6.69 -3.05
C ASP A 204 -10.30 5.76 -4.23
N VAL A 205 -10.30 4.46 -3.95
CA VAL A 205 -10.17 3.39 -4.95
C VAL A 205 -11.27 3.44 -6.00
N ASP A 206 -12.47 3.88 -5.63
CA ASP A 206 -13.64 3.94 -6.51
C ASP A 206 -13.41 4.95 -7.63
N SER A 207 -12.89 6.14 -7.32
CA SER A 207 -12.49 7.15 -8.30
C SER A 207 -11.39 6.65 -9.24
N CYS A 208 -10.41 5.89 -8.73
CA CYS A 208 -9.40 5.23 -9.57
C CYS A 208 -10.04 4.24 -10.56
N LEU A 209 -10.98 3.43 -10.09
CA LEU A 209 -11.69 2.45 -10.94
C LEU A 209 -12.65 3.11 -11.93
N ASP A 210 -13.26 4.24 -11.59
CA ASP A 210 -14.08 5.04 -12.51
C ASP A 210 -13.23 5.64 -13.65
N ARG A 211 -12.02 6.10 -13.34
CA ARG A 211 -11.04 6.55 -14.35
C ARG A 211 -10.69 5.44 -15.33
N LEU A 212 -10.52 4.22 -14.82
CA LEU A 212 -10.26 3.02 -15.63
C LEU A 212 -11.48 2.63 -16.48
N ALA A 213 -12.68 2.61 -15.90
CA ALA A 213 -13.91 2.23 -16.59
C ALA A 213 -14.16 3.08 -17.85
N ARG A 214 -13.82 4.38 -17.81
CA ARG A 214 -13.90 5.27 -18.97
C ARG A 214 -13.06 4.84 -20.16
N LEU A 215 -11.94 4.14 -19.94
CA LEU A 215 -11.09 3.60 -21.01
C LEU A 215 -11.64 2.29 -21.61
N LEU A 216 -12.51 1.59 -20.89
CA LEU A 216 -13.11 0.34 -21.36
C LEU A 216 -14.33 0.56 -22.26
N THR A 217 -14.89 1.77 -22.23
CA THR A 217 -16.06 2.17 -23.03
C THR A 217 -15.70 2.86 -24.34
N THR A 218 -14.42 3.15 -24.59
CA THR A 218 -13.88 3.72 -25.83
C THR A 218 -13.38 2.65 -26.77
#